data_AF-A0A9D0N3J5-F1
#
_entry.id   AF-A0A9D0N3J5-F1
#
_cell.length_a   1.000
_cell.length_b   1.000
_cell.length_c   1.000
_cell.angle_alpha   90.00
_cell.angle_beta   90.00
_cell.angle_gamma   90.00
#
_symmetry.space_group_name_H-M   'P 1'
#
loop_
_entity.id
_entity.type
_entity.pdbx_description
1 polymer ?
#
loop_
_entity_poly.entity_id
_entity_poly.type
_entity_poly.pdbx_seq_one_letter_code
_entity_poly.pdbx_strand_id
1 'polypeptide(L)'
;MADFFNSFEDGWTIYLWLVAGAAIVLTAIYWVRWAAHNDQFDEDIKYVVFDENDKDKMAPEEFEKAMKVNKAQEELRKEYLEKEAERKQRTS
;
A
#
# COMPACT_ATOMS: atom_id res chain seq x y z
N MET A 1 -15.89 -49.41 -0.34
CA MET A 1 -15.41 -48.15 -0.96
C MET A 1 -16.54 -47.13 -1.09
N ALA A 2 -17.75 -47.51 -1.54
CA ALA A 2 -18.90 -46.58 -1.59
C ALA A 2 -19.28 -45.98 -0.23
N ASP A 3 -19.27 -46.77 0.85
CA ASP A 3 -19.58 -46.28 2.21
C ASP A 3 -18.54 -45.30 2.79
N PHE A 4 -17.28 -45.39 2.34
CA PHE A 4 -16.21 -44.48 2.74
C PHE A 4 -16.38 -43.10 2.11
N PHE A 5 -17.00 -43.02 0.93
CA PHE A 5 -17.33 -41.74 0.29
C PHE A 5 -18.64 -41.15 0.83
N ASN A 6 -19.62 -41.98 1.23
CA ASN A 6 -20.85 -41.51 1.89
C ASN A 6 -20.61 -40.89 3.28
N SER A 7 -19.54 -41.26 4.00
CA SER A 7 -19.20 -40.61 5.27
C SER A 7 -18.61 -39.19 5.13
N PHE A 8 -18.25 -38.77 3.91
CA PHE A 8 -17.76 -37.42 3.63
C PHE A 8 -18.85 -36.42 3.26
N GLU A 9 -20.10 -36.88 3.04
CA GLU A 9 -21.12 -36.11 2.32
C GLU A 9 -21.45 -34.74 2.98
N ASP A 10 -21.24 -34.58 4.29
CA ASP A 10 -21.64 -33.36 5.02
C ASP A 10 -20.50 -32.56 5.70
N GLY A 11 -19.26 -33.08 5.66
CA GLY A 11 -18.17 -32.54 6.50
C GLY A 11 -16.98 -31.95 5.76
N TRP A 12 -16.88 -32.09 4.43
CA TRP A 12 -15.66 -31.70 3.71
C TRP A 12 -15.66 -30.23 3.27
N THR A 13 -16.84 -29.69 3.00
CA THR A 13 -17.05 -28.31 2.54
C THR A 13 -16.51 -27.27 3.53
N ILE A 14 -16.57 -27.53 4.84
CA ILE A 14 -16.01 -26.63 5.86
C ILE A 14 -14.48 -26.52 5.74
N TYR A 15 -13.79 -27.58 5.33
CA TYR A 15 -12.34 -27.52 5.11
C TYR A 15 -12.00 -26.67 3.87
N LEU A 16 -12.81 -26.73 2.81
CA LEU A 16 -12.66 -25.82 1.67
C LEU A 16 -12.85 -24.37 2.09
N TRP A 17 -13.88 -24.08 2.89
CA TRP A 17 -14.12 -22.73 3.40
C TRP A 17 -12.97 -22.23 4.29
N LEU A 18 -12.40 -23.11 5.13
CA LEU A 18 -11.22 -22.79 5.93
C LEU A 18 -10.00 -22.45 5.07
N VAL A 19 -9.72 -23.26 4.04
CA VAL A 19 -8.60 -23.01 3.12
C VAL A 19 -8.82 -21.72 2.32
N ALA A 20 -10.05 -21.50 1.83
CA ALA A 20 -10.40 -20.27 1.11
C ALA A 20 -10.25 -19.04 2.01
N GLY A 21 -10.74 -19.10 3.25
CA GLY A 21 -10.59 -18.02 4.24
C GLY A 21 -9.12 -17.73 4.55
N ALA A 22 -8.31 -18.77 4.79
CA ALA A 22 -6.89 -18.62 5.01
C ALA A 22 -6.17 -18.01 3.80
N ALA A 23 -6.51 -18.45 2.59
CA ALA A 23 -5.94 -17.90 1.35
C ALA A 23 -6.28 -16.41 1.16
N ILE A 24 -7.50 -15.99 1.49
CA ILE A 24 -7.91 -14.57 1.44
C ILE A 24 -7.07 -13.74 2.41
N VAL A 25 -6.89 -14.20 3.65
CA VAL A 25 -6.08 -13.49 4.66
C VAL A 25 -4.63 -13.38 4.21
N LEU A 26 -4.03 -14.47 3.72
CA LEU A 26 -2.66 -14.46 3.22
C LEU A 26 -2.50 -13.52 2.02
N THR A 27 -3.46 -13.52 1.11
CA THR A 27 -3.49 -12.63 -0.05
C THR A 27 -3.58 -11.17 0.41
N ALA A 28 -4.47 -10.85 1.34
CA ALA A 28 -4.59 -9.49 1.89
C ALA A 28 -3.28 -9.01 2.54
N ILE A 29 -2.63 -9.85 3.35
CA ILE A 29 -1.33 -9.52 3.97
C ILE A 29 -0.26 -9.28 2.90
N TYR A 30 -0.18 -10.13 1.88
CA TYR A 30 0.76 -9.96 0.77
C TYR A 30 0.54 -8.63 0.04
N TRP A 31 -0.70 -8.31 -0.30
CA TRP A 31 -1.05 -7.08 -1.00
C TRP A 31 -0.82 -5.83 -0.15
N VAL A 32 -1.15 -5.87 1.15
CA VAL A 32 -0.84 -4.75 2.07
C VAL A 32 0.67 -4.55 2.18
N ARG A 33 1.45 -5.63 2.29
CA ARG A 33 2.90 -5.54 2.37
C ARG A 33 3.53 -5.07 1.06
N TRP A 34 2.98 -5.47 -0.08
CA TRP A 34 3.39 -4.96 -1.39
C TRP A 34 3.04 -3.48 -1.55
N ALA A 35 1.83 -3.07 -1.18
CA ALA A 35 1.37 -1.68 -1.24
C ALA A 35 2.18 -0.76 -0.30
N ALA A 36 2.55 -1.25 0.89
CA ALA A 36 3.44 -0.55 1.80
C ALA A 36 4.88 -0.40 1.27
N HIS A 37 5.33 -1.27 0.38
CA HIS A 37 6.67 -1.19 -0.22
C HIS A 37 6.70 -0.41 -1.55
N ASN A 38 5.54 -0.16 -2.16
CA ASN A 38 5.41 0.63 -3.39
C ASN A 38 4.73 1.98 -3.14
N ASP A 39 4.86 2.51 -1.92
CA ASP A 39 4.39 3.84 -1.53
C ASP A 39 2.91 4.13 -1.82
N GLN A 40 2.06 3.10 -1.86
CA GLN A 40 0.63 3.26 -2.17
C GLN A 40 -0.18 3.75 -0.95
N PHE A 41 0.35 3.54 0.26
CA PHE A 41 -0.14 4.16 1.49
C PHE A 41 0.64 5.44 1.77
N ASP A 42 0.53 6.39 0.86
CA ASP A 42 1.08 7.73 1.06
C ASP A 42 0.19 8.49 2.05
N GLU A 43 0.35 8.20 3.35
CA GLU A 43 -0.28 8.94 4.45
C GLU A 43 0.09 10.43 4.44
N ASP A 44 1.06 10.82 3.61
CA ASP A 44 1.49 12.18 3.39
C ASP A 44 0.71 12.93 2.28
N ILE A 45 -0.19 12.28 1.53
CA ILE A 45 -1.16 12.96 0.63
C ILE A 45 -1.92 14.07 1.37
N LYS A 46 -2.20 13.88 2.66
CA LYS A 46 -2.91 14.87 3.47
C LYS A 46 -2.10 16.16 3.68
N TYR A 47 -0.78 16.12 3.49
CA TYR A 47 0.12 17.28 3.64
C TYR A 47 0.49 17.95 2.32
N VAL A 48 0.35 17.23 1.19
CA VAL A 48 0.61 17.76 -0.17
C VAL A 48 -0.32 18.93 -0.56
N VAL A 49 -1.45 19.11 0.15
CA VAL A 49 -2.40 20.20 -0.12
C VAL A 49 -2.02 21.51 0.58
N PHE A 50 -1.13 21.47 1.57
CA PHE A 50 -0.80 22.66 2.37
C PHE A 50 0.42 23.40 1.83
N ASP A 51 0.24 24.69 1.60
CA ASP A 51 1.29 25.61 1.16
C ASP A 51 1.76 26.54 2.31
N GLU A 52 2.78 27.36 2.06
CA GLU A 52 3.29 28.32 3.05
C GLU A 52 2.22 29.33 3.53
N ASN A 53 1.13 29.50 2.78
CA ASN A 53 0.04 30.41 3.10
C ASN A 53 -0.97 29.80 4.08
N ASP A 54 -0.95 28.48 4.30
CA ASP A 54 -1.81 27.78 5.25
C ASP A 54 -1.25 27.76 6.69
N LYS A 55 -0.17 28.52 6.95
CA LYS A 55 0.50 28.61 8.26
C LYS A 55 -0.44 28.97 9.41
N ASP A 56 -1.48 29.77 9.15
CA ASP A 56 -2.46 30.20 10.16
C ASP A 56 -3.61 29.19 10.36
N LYS A 57 -3.69 28.13 9.55
CA LYS A 57 -4.76 27.11 9.60
C LYS A 57 -4.39 25.87 10.41
N MET A 58 -3.16 25.80 10.91
CA MET A 58 -2.62 24.64 11.63
C MET A 58 -1.77 25.07 12.81
N ALA A 59 -1.60 24.17 13.78
CA ALA A 59 -0.69 24.41 14.89
C ALA A 59 0.76 24.52 14.37
N PRO A 60 1.63 25.34 15.00
CA PRO A 60 3.01 25.54 14.55
C PRO A 60 3.81 24.23 14.39
N GLU A 61 3.54 23.26 15.27
CA GLU A 61 4.17 21.94 15.25
C GLU A 61 3.70 21.07 14.07
N GLU A 62 2.44 21.21 13.66
CA GLU A 62 1.88 20.51 12.49
C GLU A 62 2.36 21.14 11.19
N PHE A 63 2.54 22.47 11.16
CA PHE A 63 3.12 23.19 10.03
C PHE A 63 4.57 22.77 9.77
N GLU A 64 5.40 22.67 10.82
CA GLU A 64 6.78 22.21 10.68
C GLU A 64 6.85 20.78 10.14
N LYS A 65 5.94 19.91 10.58
CA LYS A 65 5.82 18.54 10.07
C LYS A 65 5.38 18.52 8.60
N ALA A 66 4.40 19.33 8.21
CA ALA A 66 3.93 19.44 6.84
C ALA A 66 5.04 19.90 5.89
N MET A 67 5.85 20.90 6.29
CA MET A 67 6.98 21.37 5.49
C MET A 67 8.09 20.32 5.34
N LYS A 68 8.37 19.54 6.39
CA LYS A 68 9.33 18.42 6.31
C LYS A 68 8.85 17.33 5.35
N VAL A 69 7.56 17.01 5.40
CA VAL A 69 6.92 16.03 4.52
C VAL A 69 6.96 16.50 3.06
N ASN A 70 6.57 17.75 2.79
CA ASN A 70 6.61 18.32 1.44
C ASN A 70 8.01 18.26 0.83
N LYS A 71 9.06 18.56 1.62
CA LYS A 71 10.44 18.47 1.15
C LYS A 71 10.85 17.02 0.82
N ALA A 72 10.49 16.06 1.68
CA ALA A 72 10.78 14.65 1.43
C ALA A 72 10.07 14.14 0.16
N GLN A 73 8.83 14.58 -0.07
CA GLN A 73 8.05 14.25 -1.27
C GLN A 73 8.66 14.86 -2.55
N GLU A 74 9.16 16.10 -2.50
CA GLU A 74 9.89 16.71 -3.61
C GLU A 74 11.18 15.96 -3.96
N GLU A 75 11.93 15.51 -2.94
CA GLU A 75 13.15 14.71 -3.12
C GLU A 75 12.83 13.34 -3.77
N LEU A 76 11.80 12.64 -3.27
CA LEU A 76 11.32 11.39 -3.86
C LEU A 76 10.86 11.56 -5.32
N ARG A 77 10.12 12.63 -5.61
CA ARG A 77 9.69 12.97 -6.97
C ARG A 77 10.88 13.21 -7.89
N LYS A 78 11.91 13.92 -7.41
CA LYS A 78 13.12 14.18 -8.17
C LYS A 78 13.85 12.88 -8.50
N GLU A 79 14.05 12.00 -7.53
CA GLU A 79 14.67 10.68 -7.77
C GLU A 79 13.88 9.83 -8.77
N TYR A 80 12.54 9.85 -8.70
CA TYR A 80 11.71 9.12 -9.64
C TYR A 80 11.85 9.65 -11.07
N LEU A 81 11.82 10.98 -11.24
CA LEU A 81 12.00 11.64 -12.53
C LEU A 81 13.40 11.40 -13.12
N GLU A 82 14.44 11.39 -12.28
CA GLU A 82 15.81 11.04 -12.69
C GLU A 82 15.88 9.59 -13.17
N LYS A 83 15.32 8.64 -12.42
CA LYS A 83 15.25 7.22 -12.83
C LYS A 83 14.41 7.02 -14.10
N GLU A 84 13.36 7.80 -14.31
CA GLU A 84 12.57 7.77 -15.54
C GLU A 84 13.35 8.33 -16.74
N ALA A 85 14.06 9.45 -16.55
CA ALA A 85 14.91 10.04 -17.58
C ALA A 85 16.04 9.08 -18.00
N GLU A 86 16.70 8.43 -17.03
CA GLU A 86 17.72 7.41 -17.31
C GLU A 86 17.15 6.21 -18.08
N ARG A 87 15.96 5.73 -17.72
CA ARG A 87 15.28 4.64 -18.45
C ARG A 87 14.96 5.04 -19.90
N LYS A 88 14.50 6.27 -20.12
CA LYS A 88 14.23 6.79 -21.48
C LYS A 88 15.51 6.90 -22.30
N GLN A 89 16.60 7.38 -21.70
CA GLN A 89 17.90 7.48 -22.38
C GLN A 89 18.50 6.11 -22.74
N ARG A 90 18.30 5.07 -21.91
CA ARG A 90 18.78 3.70 -22.19
C ARG A 90 17.98 2.96 -23.27
N THR A 91 16.76 3.40 -23.56
CA THR A 91 15.85 2.72 -24.50
C THR A 91 15.79 3.44 -25.86
N SER A 92 16.43 4.61 -25.99
CA SER A 92 16.59 5.37 -27.23
C SER A 92 17.96 5.13 -27.86
#